data_AF-A0A1J5P0L0-F1
#
_entry.id   AF-A0A1J5P0L0-F1
#
_cell.length_a   1.000
_cell.length_b   1.000
_cell.length_c   1.000
_cell.angle_alpha   90.00
_cell.angle_beta   90.00
_cell.angle_gamma   90.00
#
_symmetry.space_group_name_H-M   'P 1'
#
loop_
_entity.id
_entity.type
_entity.pdbx_description
1 polymer ?
#
loop_
_entity_poly.entity_id
_entity_poly.type
_entity_poly.pdbx_seq_one_letter_code
_entity_poly.pdbx_strand_id
1 'polypeptide(L)'
;MLITNTALGSFGFELEEYRTGKLRFDEQSMLELALERTQSLLQGTVNADDELLADAATELDQRALDKVRAFVSTLADNDAVCAIQFRNQDFRFSDMGQVRMSLQRLSQDNLREEEQSLEGSFEGVLPNKRRAFEFKLKWQGEVIVGKISHALTNLDEINNHLHQETLIKVMMTRVGEGRPRYLLVEMPQWGGEGSQSYSIPGTPSAPMLTSR
;
A
#
# COMPACT_ATOMS: atom_id res chain seq x y z
N MET A 1 -7.45 21.70 5.03
CA MET A 1 -6.87 22.33 3.82
C MET A 1 -7.60 23.64 3.60
N LEU A 2 -6.87 24.72 3.30
CA LEU A 2 -7.43 26.05 3.04
C LEU A 2 -7.06 26.49 1.64
N ILE A 3 -7.98 27.17 0.94
CA ILE A 3 -7.66 27.91 -0.28
C ILE A 3 -7.16 29.28 0.18
N THR A 4 -5.89 29.57 -0.06
CA THR A 4 -5.26 30.82 0.40
C THR A 4 -5.13 31.85 -0.71
N ASN A 5 -5.12 31.40 -1.96
CA ASN A 5 -5.02 32.28 -3.11
C ASN A 5 -5.60 31.64 -4.38
N THR A 6 -5.70 32.44 -5.44
CA THR A 6 -5.91 31.95 -6.81
C THR A 6 -4.59 31.97 -7.55
N ALA A 7 -4.27 30.92 -8.29
CA ALA A 7 -3.06 30.87 -9.12
C ALA A 7 -3.15 31.90 -10.26
N LEU A 8 -2.04 32.60 -10.55
CA LEU A 8 -1.94 33.57 -11.65
C LEU A 8 -1.87 32.83 -13.00
N GLY A 9 -2.94 32.88 -13.80
CA GLY A 9 -3.01 32.24 -15.12
C GLY A 9 -4.39 31.63 -15.40
N SER A 10 -4.42 30.41 -15.97
CA SER A 10 -5.64 29.59 -16.03
C SER A 10 -6.20 29.37 -14.62
N PHE A 11 -7.52 29.25 -14.50
CA PHE A 11 -8.23 29.09 -13.21
C PHE A 11 -7.53 28.05 -12.30
N GLY A 12 -7.08 28.46 -11.12
CA GLY A 12 -6.31 27.61 -10.21
C GLY A 12 -6.31 28.15 -8.79
N PHE A 13 -5.89 27.30 -7.84
CA PHE A 13 -5.92 27.59 -6.41
C PHE A 13 -4.56 27.35 -5.78
N GLU A 14 -4.17 28.21 -4.85
CA GLU A 14 -3.09 27.95 -3.90
C GLU A 14 -3.70 27.30 -2.67
N LEU A 15 -3.19 26.12 -2.30
CA LEU A 15 -3.70 25.32 -1.21
C LEU A 15 -2.67 25.25 -0.10
N GLU A 16 -3.08 25.62 1.11
CA GLU A 16 -2.26 25.44 2.30
C GLU A 16 -2.85 24.39 3.24
N GLU A 17 -1.97 23.63 3.87
CA GLU A 17 -2.35 22.72 4.92
C GLU A 17 -2.75 23.51 6.17
N TYR A 18 -3.99 23.32 6.62
CA TYR A 18 -4.40 23.82 7.93
C TYR A 18 -3.82 22.90 9.00
N ARG A 19 -2.92 23.42 9.83
CA ARG A 19 -2.24 22.66 10.89
C ARG A 19 -2.55 23.23 12.28
N THR A 20 -3.00 22.38 13.20
CA THR A 20 -3.29 22.75 14.61
C THR A 20 -2.11 22.45 15.57
N GLY A 21 -0.93 22.12 15.05
CA GLY A 21 0.27 21.78 15.84
C GLY A 21 1.56 21.83 15.02
N LYS A 22 2.72 21.75 15.67
CA LYS A 22 4.04 21.66 15.01
C LYS A 22 4.40 20.19 14.77
N LEU A 23 4.63 19.80 13.53
CA LEU A 23 5.34 18.56 13.19
C LEU A 23 6.80 18.68 13.65
N ARG A 24 7.44 17.55 13.96
CA ARG A 24 8.90 17.53 14.10
C ARG A 24 9.54 17.87 12.74
N PHE A 25 10.75 18.40 12.74
CA PHE A 25 11.45 18.86 11.52
C PHE A 25 11.63 17.74 10.47
N ASP A 26 11.51 16.47 10.87
CA ASP A 26 11.68 15.26 10.07
C ASP A 26 10.37 14.51 9.77
N GLU A 27 9.22 14.99 10.27
CA GLU A 27 7.93 14.34 10.04
C GLU A 27 7.22 14.94 8.83
N GLN A 28 7.06 14.13 7.78
CA GLN A 28 6.26 14.46 6.61
C GLN A 28 4.77 14.45 6.97
N SER A 29 4.01 15.47 6.55
CA SER A 29 2.58 15.49 6.83
C SER A 29 1.83 14.47 5.97
N MET A 30 0.65 14.03 6.44
CA MET A 30 -0.20 13.13 5.66
C MET A 30 -0.64 13.75 4.33
N LEU A 31 -0.85 15.08 4.29
CA LEU A 31 -1.18 15.78 3.05
C LEU A 31 0.00 15.77 2.08
N GLU A 32 1.22 16.01 2.58
CA GLU A 32 2.43 16.01 1.75
C GLU A 32 2.63 14.63 1.11
N LEU A 33 2.48 13.55 1.87
CA LEU A 33 2.57 12.19 1.36
C LEU A 33 1.48 11.90 0.32
N ALA A 34 0.25 12.35 0.55
CA ALA A 34 -0.85 12.16 -0.39
C ALA A 34 -0.62 12.91 -1.71
N LEU A 35 -0.09 14.13 -1.66
CA LEU A 35 0.26 14.93 -2.84
C LEU A 35 1.39 14.27 -3.65
N GLU A 36 2.47 13.86 -2.99
CA GLU A 36 3.60 13.19 -3.63
C GLU A 36 3.18 11.88 -4.29
N ARG A 37 2.34 11.07 -3.63
CA ARG A 37 1.81 9.82 -4.21
C ARG A 37 0.88 10.09 -5.40
N THR A 38 0.02 11.10 -5.31
CA THR A 38 -0.89 11.47 -6.40
C THR A 38 -0.11 11.95 -7.62
N GLN A 39 0.90 12.82 -7.42
CA GLN A 39 1.79 13.27 -8.50
C GLN A 39 2.56 12.10 -9.12
N SER A 40 3.14 11.22 -8.30
CA SER A 40 3.88 10.04 -8.77
C SER A 40 2.99 9.12 -9.61
N LEU A 41 1.75 8.88 -9.17
CA LEU A 41 0.78 8.09 -9.92
C LEU A 41 0.44 8.75 -11.27
N LEU A 42 0.06 10.03 -11.26
CA LEU A 42 -0.29 10.77 -12.48
C LEU A 42 0.89 10.82 -13.45
N GLN A 43 2.10 11.02 -12.95
CA GLN A 43 3.31 10.98 -13.76
C GLN A 43 3.57 9.58 -14.34
N GLY A 44 3.32 8.53 -13.56
CA GLY A 44 3.32 7.15 -14.03
C GLY A 44 2.37 6.97 -15.22
N THR A 45 1.18 7.55 -15.18
CA THR A 45 0.16 7.40 -16.24
C THR A 45 0.49 8.08 -17.56
N VAL A 46 1.32 9.14 -17.56
CA VAL A 46 1.73 9.83 -18.80
C VAL A 46 3.02 9.27 -19.41
N ASN A 47 3.81 8.53 -18.64
CA ASN A 47 5.04 7.88 -19.11
C ASN A 47 4.73 6.59 -19.86
N ALA A 48 5.47 6.28 -20.93
CA ALA A 48 5.27 5.03 -21.67
C ALA A 48 5.65 3.76 -20.88
N ASP A 49 6.40 3.92 -19.78
CA ASP A 49 6.83 2.83 -18.92
C ASP A 49 5.74 2.47 -17.89
N ASP A 50 5.30 1.21 -17.90
CA ASP A 50 4.33 0.67 -16.95
C ASP A 50 4.93 0.41 -15.56
N GLU A 51 6.25 0.30 -15.44
CA GLU A 51 6.91 0.03 -14.15
C GLU A 51 6.72 1.20 -13.17
N LEU A 52 6.82 2.45 -13.66
CA LEU A 52 6.56 3.65 -12.85
C LEU A 52 5.13 3.72 -12.36
N LEU A 53 4.17 3.36 -13.23
CA LEU A 53 2.75 3.34 -12.86
C LEU A 53 2.47 2.24 -11.84
N ALA A 54 3.02 1.03 -12.03
CA ALA A 54 2.85 -0.09 -11.12
C ALA A 54 3.45 0.23 -9.74
N ASP A 55 4.65 0.81 -9.69
CA ASP A 55 5.32 1.15 -8.44
C ASP A 55 4.58 2.22 -7.64
N ALA A 56 4.02 3.24 -8.33
CA ALA A 56 3.23 4.29 -7.70
C ALA A 56 1.85 3.78 -7.23
N ALA A 57 1.20 2.92 -8.02
CA ALA A 57 -0.09 2.33 -7.67
C ALA A 57 0.01 1.38 -6.46
N THR A 58 1.12 0.65 -6.31
CA THR A 58 1.34 -0.29 -5.19
C THR A 58 1.26 0.38 -3.81
N GLU A 59 1.50 1.69 -3.72
CA GLU A 59 1.48 2.43 -2.45
C GLU A 59 0.14 3.10 -2.13
N LEU A 60 -0.84 2.94 -3.02
CA LEU A 60 -2.20 3.46 -2.85
C LEU A 60 -3.16 2.31 -2.59
N ASP A 61 -4.23 2.60 -1.85
CA ASP A 61 -5.34 1.66 -1.74
C ASP A 61 -6.33 1.86 -2.90
N GLN A 62 -7.17 0.84 -3.12
CA GLN A 62 -8.18 0.83 -4.19
C GLN A 62 -9.08 2.08 -4.14
N ARG A 63 -9.43 2.55 -2.94
CA ARG A 63 -10.30 3.73 -2.76
C ARG A 63 -9.59 4.99 -3.24
N ALA A 64 -8.31 5.16 -2.93
CA ALA A 64 -7.51 6.29 -3.39
C ALA A 64 -7.36 6.26 -4.92
N LEU A 65 -7.10 5.09 -5.50
CA LEU A 65 -7.01 4.92 -6.94
C LEU A 65 -8.33 5.24 -7.65
N ASP A 66 -9.47 4.83 -7.09
CA ASP A 66 -10.79 5.20 -7.60
C ASP A 66 -11.04 6.71 -7.56
N LYS A 67 -10.53 7.41 -6.53
CA LYS A 67 -10.61 8.89 -6.50
C LYS A 67 -9.77 9.54 -7.58
N VAL A 68 -8.58 9.01 -7.87
CA VAL A 68 -7.76 9.54 -8.96
C VAL A 68 -8.41 9.24 -10.33
N ARG A 69 -8.96 8.04 -10.53
CA ARG A 69 -9.75 7.69 -11.74
C ARG A 69 -10.90 8.67 -11.95
N ALA A 70 -11.69 8.92 -10.90
CA ALA A 70 -12.83 9.84 -10.96
C ALA A 70 -12.38 11.29 -11.26
N PHE A 71 -11.26 11.72 -10.69
CA PHE A 71 -10.68 13.04 -10.97
C PHE A 71 -10.26 13.16 -12.45
N VAL A 72 -9.51 12.19 -12.98
CA VAL A 72 -9.07 12.20 -14.38
C VAL A 72 -10.27 12.08 -15.33
N SER A 73 -11.31 11.30 -14.97
CA SER A 73 -12.58 11.26 -15.72
C SER A 73 -13.23 12.64 -15.77
N THR A 74 -13.28 13.35 -14.65
CA THR A 74 -13.85 14.71 -14.60
C THR A 74 -13.10 15.66 -15.53
N LEU A 75 -11.77 15.55 -15.62
CA LEU A 75 -10.97 16.33 -16.58
C LEU A 75 -11.33 15.97 -18.02
N ALA A 76 -11.44 14.68 -18.33
CA ALA A 76 -11.80 14.20 -19.66
C ALA A 76 -13.21 14.65 -20.09
N ASP A 77 -14.19 14.59 -19.18
CA ASP A 77 -15.59 14.93 -19.44
C ASP A 77 -15.79 16.44 -19.67
N ASN A 78 -14.86 17.27 -19.19
CA ASN A 78 -14.93 18.73 -19.30
C ASN A 78 -13.89 19.32 -20.26
N ASP A 79 -13.23 18.49 -21.07
CA ASP A 79 -12.14 18.88 -21.99
C ASP A 79 -11.07 19.77 -21.31
N ALA A 80 -10.69 19.40 -20.08
CA ALA A 80 -9.77 20.16 -19.24
C ALA A 80 -8.43 19.44 -19.05
N VAL A 81 -7.37 20.23 -18.85
CA VAL A 81 -6.05 19.75 -18.40
C VAL A 81 -5.77 20.24 -16.99
N CYS A 82 -4.90 19.52 -16.27
CA CYS A 82 -4.50 19.87 -14.91
C CYS A 82 -2.98 19.99 -14.81
N ALA A 83 -2.54 20.93 -13.95
CA ALA A 83 -1.19 21.02 -13.44
C ALA A 83 -1.20 20.98 -11.92
N ILE A 84 -0.25 20.27 -11.32
CA ILE A 84 -0.03 20.20 -9.87
C ILE A 84 1.44 20.52 -9.62
N GLN A 85 1.69 21.56 -8.84
CA GLN A 85 3.03 21.93 -8.38
C GLN A 85 3.09 21.80 -6.87
N PHE A 86 4.02 20.99 -6.38
CA PHE A 86 4.25 20.80 -4.96
C PHE A 86 5.74 20.61 -4.69
N ARG A 87 6.31 21.46 -3.82
CA ARG A 87 7.77 21.52 -3.56
C ARG A 87 8.58 21.63 -4.85
N ASN A 88 9.45 20.67 -5.12
CA ASN A 88 10.32 20.60 -6.29
C ASN A 88 9.77 19.64 -7.36
N GLN A 89 8.51 19.23 -7.25
CA GLN A 89 7.86 18.35 -8.21
C GLN A 89 6.71 19.10 -8.91
N ASP A 90 6.80 19.16 -10.22
CA ASP A 90 5.76 19.65 -11.10
C ASP A 90 5.22 18.51 -11.97
N PHE A 91 3.90 18.45 -12.09
CA PHE A 91 3.20 17.57 -13.00
C PHE A 91 2.21 18.41 -13.81
N ARG A 92 2.12 18.15 -15.11
CA ARG A 92 1.12 18.77 -15.98
C ARG A 92 0.72 17.84 -17.12
N PHE A 93 -0.57 17.77 -17.40
CA PHE A 93 -1.06 17.24 -18.67
C PHE A 93 -0.80 18.24 -19.80
N SER A 94 -0.04 17.82 -20.81
CA SER A 94 0.30 18.67 -21.96
C SER A 94 -0.90 18.95 -22.87
N ASP A 95 -1.80 17.97 -23.01
CA ASP A 95 -2.98 18.04 -23.86
C ASP A 95 -4.06 17.03 -23.43
N MET A 96 -5.22 17.09 -24.09
CA MET A 96 -6.34 16.18 -23.87
C MET A 96 -6.02 14.71 -24.24
N GLY A 97 -5.07 14.48 -25.14
CA GLY A 97 -4.60 13.13 -25.47
C GLY A 97 -3.98 12.45 -24.26
N GLN A 98 -3.14 13.17 -23.51
CA GLN A 98 -2.56 12.65 -22.26
C GLN A 98 -3.63 12.37 -21.20
N VAL A 99 -4.65 13.22 -21.06
CA VAL A 99 -5.76 12.98 -20.10
C VAL A 99 -6.49 11.68 -20.43
N ARG A 100 -6.86 11.48 -21.71
CA ARG A 100 -7.56 10.27 -22.18
C ARG A 100 -6.70 9.02 -22.04
N MET A 101 -5.40 9.12 -22.37
CA MET A 101 -4.44 8.04 -22.20
C MET A 101 -4.29 7.66 -20.72
N SER A 102 -4.18 8.64 -19.82
CA SER A 102 -4.12 8.38 -18.39
C SER A 102 -5.36 7.69 -17.86
N LEU A 103 -6.55 8.06 -18.34
CA LEU A 103 -7.79 7.38 -17.98
C LEU A 103 -7.80 5.91 -18.44
N GLN A 104 -7.34 5.64 -19.67
CA GLN A 104 -7.20 4.27 -20.17
C GLN A 104 -6.21 3.46 -19.34
N ARG A 105 -5.05 4.04 -18.98
CA ARG A 105 -4.03 3.35 -18.19
C ARG A 105 -4.43 3.12 -16.74
N LEU A 106 -5.23 4.01 -16.16
CA LEU A 106 -5.82 3.81 -14.84
C LEU A 106 -7.05 2.91 -14.85
N SER A 107 -7.61 2.53 -16.01
CA SER A 107 -8.82 1.71 -16.07
C SER A 107 -8.68 0.42 -15.26
N GLN A 108 -9.79 -0.11 -14.73
CA GLN A 108 -9.76 -1.37 -13.95
C GLN A 108 -9.30 -2.56 -14.80
N ASP A 109 -9.47 -2.50 -16.12
CA ASP A 109 -8.99 -3.54 -17.02
C ASP A 109 -7.46 -3.56 -17.11
N ASN A 110 -6.83 -2.37 -17.05
CA ASN A 110 -5.39 -2.20 -17.18
C ASN A 110 -4.67 -2.20 -15.83
N LEU A 111 -5.12 -1.43 -14.83
CA LEU A 111 -4.55 -1.39 -13.49
C LEU A 111 -5.43 -2.21 -12.54
N ARG A 112 -4.96 -3.41 -12.21
CA ARG A 112 -5.64 -4.38 -11.34
C ARG A 112 -4.96 -4.45 -9.99
N GLU A 113 -5.79 -4.50 -8.96
CA GLU A 113 -5.38 -4.68 -7.57
C GLU A 113 -6.20 -5.82 -6.97
N GLU A 114 -5.52 -6.79 -6.40
CA GLU A 114 -6.16 -7.95 -5.78
C GLU A 114 -5.44 -8.32 -4.49
N GLU A 115 -6.21 -8.52 -3.44
CA GLU A 115 -5.71 -9.09 -2.21
C GLU A 115 -5.53 -10.60 -2.38
N GLN A 116 -4.31 -11.10 -2.15
CA GLN A 116 -3.96 -12.51 -2.29
C GLN A 116 -3.34 -13.06 -1.02
N SER A 117 -3.66 -14.32 -0.71
CA SER A 117 -2.96 -15.09 0.32
C SER A 117 -1.93 -16.01 -0.34
N LEU A 118 -0.67 -15.89 0.06
CA LEU A 118 0.44 -16.64 -0.50
C LEU A 118 1.06 -17.55 0.56
N GLU A 119 1.24 -18.82 0.23
CA GLU A 119 1.89 -19.82 1.09
C GLU A 119 3.37 -19.96 0.75
N GLY A 120 4.23 -19.97 1.77
CA GLY A 120 5.67 -20.04 1.57
C GLY A 120 6.46 -19.66 2.82
N SER A 121 7.68 -19.17 2.63
CA SER A 121 8.56 -18.73 3.72
C SER A 121 9.30 -17.44 3.37
N PHE A 122 9.49 -16.57 4.36
CA PHE A 122 10.35 -15.39 4.19
C PHE A 122 11.82 -15.83 4.04
N GLU A 123 12.51 -15.26 3.04
CA GLU A 123 13.97 -15.39 2.86
C GLU A 123 14.71 -14.21 3.48
N GLY A 124 14.07 -13.04 3.55
CA GLY A 124 14.62 -11.87 4.23
C GLY A 124 13.65 -10.69 4.27
N VAL A 125 13.82 -9.82 5.26
CA VAL A 125 13.12 -8.54 5.37
C VAL A 125 14.11 -7.41 5.63
N LEU A 126 13.93 -6.31 4.92
CA LEU A 126 14.62 -5.04 5.10
C LEU A 126 13.69 -4.04 5.80
N PRO A 127 13.73 -3.93 7.15
CA PRO A 127 12.70 -3.24 7.95
C PRO A 127 12.79 -1.70 7.91
N ASN A 128 13.97 -1.18 7.56
CA ASN A 128 14.30 0.25 7.63
C ASN A 128 13.95 0.96 6.31
N LYS A 129 14.80 1.87 5.81
CA LYS A 129 14.51 2.78 4.69
C LYS A 129 13.92 2.13 3.42
N ARG A 130 14.25 0.86 3.12
CA ARG A 130 13.77 0.18 1.91
C ARG A 130 12.41 -0.52 2.07
N ARG A 131 12.01 -0.87 3.31
CA ARG A 131 10.77 -1.60 3.66
C ARG A 131 10.39 -2.65 2.61
N ALA A 132 11.24 -3.65 2.42
CA ALA A 132 11.08 -4.68 1.40
C ALA A 132 11.19 -6.08 2.00
N PHE A 133 10.56 -7.06 1.36
CA PHE A 133 10.63 -8.46 1.74
C PHE A 133 10.98 -9.34 0.54
N GLU A 134 11.57 -10.49 0.83
CA GLU A 134 11.80 -11.60 -0.08
C GLU A 134 11.03 -12.82 0.46
N PHE A 135 10.18 -13.43 -0.37
CA PHE A 135 9.33 -14.55 0.03
C PHE A 135 9.38 -15.67 -0.99
N LYS A 136 9.73 -16.88 -0.55
CA LYS A 136 9.80 -18.07 -1.38
C LYS A 136 8.46 -18.79 -1.38
N LEU A 137 7.84 -18.91 -2.56
CA LEU A 137 6.56 -19.59 -2.74
C LEU A 137 6.70 -21.10 -2.58
N LYS A 138 5.81 -21.72 -1.79
CA LYS A 138 5.84 -23.15 -1.45
C LYS A 138 5.81 -24.07 -2.67
N TRP A 139 4.95 -23.76 -3.64
CA TRP A 139 4.65 -24.67 -4.77
C TRP A 139 5.56 -24.47 -5.98
N GLN A 140 6.13 -23.27 -6.16
CA GLN A 140 6.92 -22.92 -7.35
C GLN A 140 8.41 -22.81 -7.04
N GLY A 141 8.79 -22.65 -5.76
CA GLY A 141 10.17 -22.38 -5.35
C GLY A 141 10.71 -21.01 -5.81
N GLU A 142 9.90 -20.23 -6.51
CA GLU A 142 10.18 -18.85 -6.93
C GLU A 142 10.24 -17.93 -5.71
N VAL A 143 11.22 -17.02 -5.70
CA VAL A 143 11.33 -15.96 -4.70
C VAL A 143 10.72 -14.69 -5.29
N ILE A 144 9.64 -14.22 -4.68
CA ILE A 144 9.04 -12.93 -4.99
C ILE A 144 9.65 -11.84 -4.10
N VAL A 145 9.74 -10.63 -4.66
CA VAL A 145 10.19 -9.44 -3.93
C VAL A 145 9.03 -8.45 -3.88
N GLY A 146 8.76 -7.91 -2.70
CA GLY A 146 7.69 -6.95 -2.49
C GLY A 146 8.04 -5.85 -1.50
N LYS A 147 7.19 -4.83 -1.45
CA LYS A 147 7.24 -3.74 -0.46
C LYS A 147 6.46 -4.14 0.80
N ILE A 148 6.70 -3.44 1.90
CA ILE A 148 6.02 -3.65 3.17
C ILE A 148 5.21 -2.40 3.52
N SER A 149 3.91 -2.57 3.77
CA SER A 149 3.02 -1.47 4.15
C SER A 149 3.56 -0.69 5.35
N HIS A 150 3.41 0.64 5.31
CA HIS A 150 3.79 1.51 6.43
C HIS A 150 2.92 1.29 7.68
N ALA A 151 1.74 0.68 7.53
CA ALA A 151 0.90 0.32 8.66
C ALA A 151 1.51 -0.79 9.52
N LEU A 152 2.43 -1.59 8.96
CA LEU A 152 3.09 -2.67 9.68
C LEU A 152 4.25 -2.13 10.52
N THR A 153 4.31 -2.53 11.78
CA THR A 153 5.38 -2.17 12.71
C THR A 153 6.08 -3.44 13.17
N ASN A 154 7.19 -3.29 13.91
CA ASN A 154 7.94 -4.42 14.48
C ASN A 154 8.41 -5.47 13.45
N LEU A 155 8.84 -5.01 12.28
CA LEU A 155 9.22 -5.86 11.15
C LEU A 155 10.40 -6.80 11.43
N ASP A 156 11.20 -6.50 12.45
CA ASP A 156 12.29 -7.37 12.91
C ASP A 156 11.78 -8.74 13.37
N GLU A 157 10.52 -8.86 13.80
CA GLU A 157 9.91 -10.16 14.13
C GLU A 157 9.86 -11.12 12.93
N ILE A 158 9.72 -10.60 11.70
CA ILE A 158 9.76 -11.42 10.50
C ILE A 158 11.15 -12.05 10.33
N ASN A 159 12.21 -11.30 10.63
CA ASN A 159 13.58 -11.81 10.55
C ASN A 159 13.87 -12.89 11.62
N ASN A 160 13.10 -12.93 12.71
CA ASN A 160 13.21 -14.01 13.71
C ASN A 160 12.53 -15.33 13.27
N HIS A 161 11.73 -15.28 12.19
CA HIS A 161 10.96 -16.42 11.68
C HIS A 161 11.27 -16.75 10.20
N LEU A 162 12.48 -16.40 9.72
CA LEU A 162 12.91 -16.74 8.36
C LEU A 162 12.89 -18.25 8.13
N HIS A 163 12.61 -18.64 6.88
CA HIS A 163 12.52 -20.02 6.41
C HIS A 163 11.45 -20.89 7.10
N GLN A 164 10.60 -20.30 7.95
CA GLN A 164 9.42 -20.97 8.51
C GLN A 164 8.24 -20.84 7.54
N GLU A 165 7.51 -21.93 7.32
CA GLU A 165 6.30 -21.90 6.50
C GLU A 165 5.21 -21.04 7.17
N THR A 166 4.62 -20.13 6.40
CA THR A 166 3.53 -19.26 6.83
C THR A 166 2.64 -18.88 5.65
N LEU A 167 1.44 -18.39 5.98
CA LEU A 167 0.53 -17.76 5.04
C LEU A 167 0.68 -16.24 5.19
N ILE A 168 1.06 -15.58 4.10
CA ILE A 168 1.12 -14.11 4.06
C ILE A 168 -0.07 -13.57 3.30
N LYS A 169 -0.46 -12.34 3.64
CA LYS A 169 -1.50 -11.60 2.94
C LYS A 169 -0.88 -10.39 2.27
N VAL A 170 -1.05 -10.30 0.96
CA VAL A 170 -0.44 -9.26 0.13
C VAL A 170 -1.50 -8.58 -0.73
N MET A 171 -1.32 -7.29 -0.99
CA MET A 171 -1.96 -6.64 -2.13
C MET A 171 -1.08 -6.85 -3.36
N MET A 172 -1.63 -7.46 -4.40
CA MET A 172 -0.98 -7.65 -5.69
C MET A 172 -1.48 -6.59 -6.67
N THR A 173 -0.57 -5.77 -7.17
CA THR A 173 -0.86 -4.72 -8.15
C THR A 173 -0.24 -5.07 -9.49
N ARG A 174 -1.01 -5.00 -10.58
CA ARG A 174 -0.53 -5.26 -11.95
C ARG A 174 -1.05 -4.21 -12.92
N VAL A 175 -0.17 -3.73 -13.80
CA VAL A 175 -0.49 -2.85 -14.93
C VAL A 175 -0.37 -3.66 -16.22
N GLY A 176 -1.45 -3.74 -17.00
CA GLY A 176 -1.53 -4.54 -18.22
C GLY A 176 -1.11 -5.99 -17.99
N GLU A 177 -0.22 -6.47 -18.85
CA GLU A 177 0.44 -7.79 -18.74
C GLU A 177 1.81 -7.70 -18.05
N GLY A 178 2.09 -6.59 -17.36
CA GLY A 178 3.33 -6.33 -16.65
C GLY A 178 3.55 -7.26 -15.45
N ARG A 179 4.75 -7.17 -14.86
CA ARG A 179 5.09 -7.98 -13.68
C ARG A 179 4.27 -7.52 -12.47
N PRO A 180 3.67 -8.44 -11.70
CA PRO A 180 2.95 -8.08 -10.50
C PRO A 180 3.91 -7.47 -9.46
N ARG A 181 3.41 -6.47 -8.74
CA ARG A 181 4.03 -5.91 -7.54
C ARG A 181 3.29 -6.41 -6.33
N TYR A 182 4.01 -6.63 -5.24
CA TYR A 182 3.43 -7.14 -4.00
C TYR A 182 3.68 -6.16 -2.86
N LEU A 183 2.63 -5.88 -2.10
CA LEU A 183 2.69 -5.13 -0.85
C LEU A 183 2.23 -6.04 0.29
N LEU A 184 3.09 -6.28 1.28
CA LEU A 184 2.69 -6.97 2.51
C LEU A 184 1.74 -6.07 3.31
N VAL A 185 0.50 -6.51 3.51
CA VAL A 185 -0.58 -5.71 4.13
C VAL A 185 -0.87 -6.09 5.57
N GLU A 186 -0.50 -7.30 5.99
CA GLU A 186 -0.70 -7.80 7.36
C GLU A 186 0.55 -8.50 7.89
N MET A 187 0.74 -8.50 9.21
CA MET A 187 1.78 -9.31 9.84
C MET A 187 1.42 -10.78 9.69
N PRO A 188 2.33 -11.64 9.20
CA PRO A 188 2.11 -13.08 9.16
C PRO A 188 1.88 -13.64 10.57
N GLN A 189 1.08 -14.69 10.63
CA GLN A 189 0.86 -15.45 11.86
C GLN A 189 1.69 -16.72 11.78
N TRP A 190 2.65 -16.85 12.70
CA TRP A 190 3.42 -18.08 12.86
C TRP A 190 2.83 -18.88 14.02
N GLY A 191 2.37 -20.09 13.71
CA GLY A 191 1.69 -20.96 14.67
C GLY A 191 0.19 -20.65 14.77
N GLY A 192 -0.62 -21.55 14.23
CA GLY A 192 -1.99 -21.69 14.73
C GLY A 192 -1.90 -22.11 16.19
N GLU A 193 -2.52 -21.35 17.09
CA GLU A 193 -2.77 -21.80 18.46
C GLU A 193 -3.54 -23.13 18.41
N GLY A 194 -2.81 -24.21 18.64
CA GLY A 194 -3.33 -25.57 18.63
C GLY A 194 -2.66 -26.40 19.71
N SER A 195 -2.63 -25.90 20.95
CA SER A 195 -2.41 -26.68 22.18
C SER A 195 -2.72 -25.83 23.42
N GLN A 196 -3.97 -25.39 23.55
CA GLN A 196 -4.48 -25.04 24.88
C GLN A 196 -4.68 -26.37 25.63
N SER A 197 -3.68 -26.77 26.41
CA SER A 197 -3.82 -27.84 27.39
C SER A 197 -4.90 -27.44 28.39
N TYR A 198 -6.09 -27.98 28.21
CA TYR A 198 -7.18 -27.86 29.17
C TYR A 198 -6.73 -28.59 30.45
N SER A 199 -6.16 -27.84 31.39
CA SER A 199 -5.94 -28.31 32.75
C SER A 199 -7.30 -28.50 33.39
N ILE A 200 -7.75 -29.75 33.51
CA ILE A 200 -8.97 -30.11 34.25
C ILE A 200 -8.73 -29.75 35.73
N PRO A 201 -9.51 -28.85 36.34
CA PRO A 201 -9.42 -28.60 37.77
C PRO A 201 -10.21 -29.68 38.54
N GLY A 202 -9.50 -30.37 39.44
CA GLY A 202 -10.04 -30.86 40.70
C GLY A 202 -10.96 -32.08 40.66
N THR A 203 -10.37 -33.27 40.77
CA THR A 203 -11.04 -34.41 41.41
C THR A 203 -11.23 -34.10 42.90
N PRO A 204 -12.45 -34.13 43.47
CA PRO A 204 -12.61 -34.04 44.91
C PRO A 204 -12.24 -35.37 45.56
N SER A 205 -11.33 -35.31 46.54
CA SER A 205 -10.95 -36.41 47.41
C SER A 205 -12.18 -37.00 48.14
N ALA A 206 -12.30 -38.32 48.11
CA ALA A 206 -13.29 -39.08 48.86
C ALA A 206 -13.12 -38.92 50.39
N PRO A 207 -14.21 -38.88 51.18
CA PRO A 207 -14.10 -38.91 52.63
C PRO A 207 -13.79 -40.33 53.12
N MET A 208 -12.79 -40.47 53.98
CA MET A 208 -12.55 -41.68 54.75
C MET A 208 -13.72 -41.92 55.71
N LEU A 209 -14.39 -43.07 55.54
CA LEU A 209 -15.13 -43.72 56.60
C LEU A 209 -14.15 -44.24 57.64
N THR A 210 -14.31 -43.81 58.90
CA THR A 210 -14.02 -44.66 60.04
C THR A 210 -15.23 -44.67 60.97
N SER A 211 -15.78 -45.87 61.15
CA SER A 211 -16.83 -46.18 62.11
C SER A 211 -16.19 -46.90 63.31
N ARG A 212 -16.79 -46.65 64.48
CA ARG A 212 -16.65 -47.30 65.80
C ARG A 212 -15.68 -46.67 66.78
#